data_AF-A0A8T1FR22-F1
#
_entry.id   AF-A0A8T1FR22-F1
#
_cell.length_a   1.000
_cell.length_b   1.000
_cell.length_c   1.000
_cell.angle_alpha   90.00
_cell.angle_beta   90.00
_cell.angle_gamma   90.00
#
_symmetry.space_group_name_H-M   'P 1'
#
loop_
_entity.id
_entity.type
_entity.pdbx_description
1 polymer ?
#
loop_
_entity_poly.entity_id
_entity_poly.type
_entity_poly.pdbx_seq_one_letter_code
_entity_poly.pdbx_strand_id
1 'polypeptide(L)'
;MIVTTIPGAHAQSSSSSTSVTTAETLAQEWFTDNFDDNETHLAVGVNSALKNLTSSDVMCYGFPSVQRRTKEASPNGGCPEIYTAVNASCSCLTTGYSDSDTWEFHVTLRTDEGSEKYPTTLTSSDVLAVDSIRTLLVPSNLTTLRFVGEGTYPQTITFVPQDQGLPGSTLPIAKVEDGSIGITTVSLENINLSSITQSVSTFFPSTTLNITLRNCNMIKFGYDFFDGLDSVRYLDMSSNHLTAAYVGSSIAHSCSNQFCAVEVLNLTNNSISTFPTVVFNVDNLQELYIAENDITDFNISSTVFSAIQALVAFDSDLPDESTACTDGTWQTAHNRKFCVTNDTATAADTSSNDSSSLTIGLVAGGCAIVIIIVALVAWRYLSHKKTHRMSSSKNDFYSQEFGDTLDFDDTQVQVDPVFLNDPKNPEDRPTAAEIVVILEHMIHASERSSSSLQSGAWSVTSSDVGAGS
;
A
#
# COMPACT_ATOMS: atom_id res chain seq x y z
N MET A 1 37.68 68.25 50.06
CA MET A 1 37.38 67.71 48.73
C MET A 1 37.68 66.22 48.75
N ILE A 2 36.63 65.41 48.72
CA ILE A 2 36.70 63.97 48.47
C ILE A 2 36.31 63.81 47.01
N VAL A 3 37.16 63.17 46.20
CA VAL A 3 36.79 62.69 44.87
C VAL A 3 37.27 61.25 44.77
N THR A 4 36.31 60.34 44.91
CA THR A 4 36.42 58.90 44.70
C THR A 4 36.25 58.61 43.20
N THR A 5 37.19 57.90 42.59
CA THR A 5 37.08 57.37 41.22
C THR A 5 36.74 55.88 41.26
N ILE A 6 35.67 55.51 40.56
CA ILE A 6 35.15 54.14 40.40
C ILE A 6 35.75 53.54 39.11
N PRO A 7 36.32 52.33 39.10
CA PRO A 7 36.62 51.62 37.87
C PRO A 7 35.38 50.86 37.36
N GLY A 8 35.02 51.09 36.10
CA GLY A 8 33.92 50.42 35.41
C GLY A 8 34.20 48.93 35.18
N ALA A 9 33.20 48.10 35.46
CA ALA A 9 33.19 46.69 35.14
C ALA A 9 32.94 46.50 33.63
N HIS A 10 33.91 45.95 32.91
CA HIS A 10 33.66 45.34 31.61
C HIS A 10 33.00 43.99 31.82
N ALA A 11 31.69 43.92 31.56
CA ALA A 11 30.99 42.66 31.40
C ALA A 11 31.49 41.99 30.11
N GLN A 12 32.27 40.91 30.25
CA GLN A 12 32.50 39.98 29.15
C GLN A 12 31.17 39.27 28.88
N SER A 13 30.54 39.59 27.76
CA SER A 13 29.47 38.76 27.19
C SER A 13 30.09 37.43 26.79
N SER A 14 29.91 36.41 27.63
CA SER A 14 30.11 35.02 27.21
C SER A 14 28.99 34.67 26.24
N SER A 15 29.19 34.97 24.96
CA SER A 15 28.43 34.32 23.88
C SER A 15 28.82 32.85 23.92
N SER A 16 28.00 32.02 24.56
CA SER A 16 28.05 30.58 24.38
C SER A 16 27.65 30.29 22.94
N SER A 17 28.63 30.26 22.03
CA SER A 17 28.45 29.66 20.72
C SER A 17 28.29 28.16 20.95
N THR A 18 27.06 27.71 21.16
CA THR A 18 26.73 26.28 21.16
C THR A 18 27.10 25.77 19.78
N SER A 19 28.19 25.00 19.69
CA SER A 19 28.59 24.37 18.44
C SER A 19 27.52 23.36 18.06
N VAL A 20 26.79 23.62 16.97
CA VAL A 20 25.82 22.67 16.41
C VAL A 20 26.54 21.35 16.13
N THR A 21 26.04 20.24 16.67
CA THR A 21 26.64 18.92 16.46
C THR A 21 26.30 18.41 15.07
N THR A 22 27.13 17.52 14.51
CA THR A 22 26.83 16.87 13.22
C THR A 22 25.47 16.15 13.24
N ALA A 23 25.05 15.60 14.39
CA ALA A 23 23.76 14.93 14.52
C ALA A 23 22.58 15.92 14.38
N GLU A 24 22.71 17.13 14.95
CA GLU A 24 21.69 18.18 14.83
C GLU A 24 21.57 18.68 13.39
N THR A 25 22.70 18.88 12.69
CA THR A 25 22.69 19.25 11.26
C THR A 25 22.02 18.19 10.41
N LEU A 26 22.36 16.91 10.59
CA LEU A 26 21.75 15.81 9.84
C LEU A 26 20.25 15.68 10.12
N ALA A 27 19.81 15.92 11.37
CA ALA A 27 18.40 15.92 11.72
C ALA A 27 17.63 17.07 11.06
N GLN A 28 18.24 18.26 10.98
CA GLN A 28 17.68 19.42 10.29
C GLN A 28 17.55 19.18 8.79
N GLU A 29 18.63 18.71 8.14
CA GLU A 29 18.64 18.36 6.72
C GLU A 29 17.57 17.31 6.41
N TRP A 30 17.55 16.22 7.20
CA TRP A 30 16.54 15.18 7.08
C TRP A 30 15.11 15.75 7.20
N PHE A 31 14.85 16.63 8.17
CA PHE A 31 13.52 17.22 8.33
C PHE A 31 13.14 18.08 7.11
N THR A 32 14.06 18.91 6.61
CA THR A 32 13.79 19.77 5.46
C THR A 32 13.63 19.00 4.15
N ASP A 33 14.24 17.82 4.03
CA ASP A 33 14.13 16.94 2.86
C ASP A 33 12.86 16.10 2.85
N ASN A 34 12.17 15.97 4.00
CA ASN A 34 10.99 15.13 4.16
C ASN A 34 9.69 15.90 4.41
N PHE A 35 9.78 17.22 4.62
CA PHE A 35 8.65 18.11 4.85
C PHE A 35 8.71 19.29 3.88
N ASP A 36 7.76 19.35 2.95
CA ASP A 36 7.65 20.50 2.06
C ASP A 36 7.27 21.77 2.84
N ASP A 37 7.57 22.92 2.23
CA ASP A 37 7.16 24.19 2.84
C ASP A 37 5.64 24.27 2.86
N ASN A 38 5.11 24.68 4.01
CA ASN A 38 3.70 24.70 4.30
C ASN A 38 3.01 23.32 4.38
N GLU A 39 3.72 22.21 4.55
CA GLU A 39 3.08 20.89 4.72
C GLU A 39 2.88 20.53 6.21
N THR A 40 1.74 19.93 6.54
CA THR A 40 1.41 19.38 7.86
C THR A 40 1.20 17.87 7.78
N HIS A 41 1.98 17.11 8.54
CA HIS A 41 1.85 15.65 8.62
C HIS A 41 1.35 15.19 9.97
N LEU A 42 0.61 14.08 9.97
CA LEU A 42 0.59 13.17 11.12
C LEU A 42 1.80 12.24 11.04
N ALA A 43 2.66 12.26 12.05
CA ALA A 43 3.89 11.47 12.08
C ALA A 43 4.25 11.02 13.50
N VAL A 44 5.02 9.92 13.57
CA VAL A 44 5.59 9.39 14.81
C VAL A 44 7.09 9.22 14.65
N GLY A 45 7.85 9.85 15.53
CA GLY A 45 9.31 9.73 15.59
C GLY A 45 10.05 10.20 14.33
N VAL A 46 11.37 10.01 14.39
CA VAL A 46 12.30 10.24 13.28
C VAL A 46 13.08 8.95 13.04
N ASN A 47 13.56 8.72 11.82
CA ASN A 47 14.16 7.43 11.45
C ASN A 47 15.35 7.06 12.36
N SER A 48 15.45 5.76 12.69
CA SER A 48 16.61 5.01 13.22
C SER A 48 17.99 5.31 12.61
N ALA A 49 18.08 5.98 11.45
CA ALA A 49 19.33 6.47 10.87
C ALA A 49 19.92 7.67 11.65
N LEU A 50 19.11 8.38 12.45
CA LEU A 50 19.54 9.45 13.35
C LEU A 50 20.03 8.86 14.69
N LYS A 51 21.04 7.98 14.65
CA LYS A 51 21.52 7.18 15.80
C LYS A 51 22.12 7.97 16.97
N ASN A 52 22.32 9.28 16.82
CA ASN A 52 23.02 10.13 17.77
C ASN A 52 22.16 11.25 18.37
N LEU A 53 20.84 11.22 18.16
CA LEU A 53 19.94 12.17 18.83
C LEU A 53 19.71 11.74 20.28
N THR A 54 19.65 12.73 21.18
CA THR A 54 19.24 12.46 22.56
C THR A 54 17.72 12.29 22.62
N SER A 55 17.19 11.67 23.68
CA SER A 55 15.74 11.46 23.82
C SER A 55 14.93 12.77 23.80
N SER A 56 15.53 13.89 24.22
CA SER A 56 14.91 15.23 24.14
C SER A 56 14.89 15.83 22.74
N ASP A 57 15.73 15.32 21.83
CA ASP A 57 15.79 15.75 20.44
C ASP A 57 14.82 14.96 19.56
N VAL A 58 14.19 13.91 20.08
CA VAL A 58 13.14 13.17 19.36
C VAL A 58 11.85 13.97 19.43
N MET A 59 11.26 14.29 18.28
CA MET A 59 9.97 14.98 18.22
C MET A 59 8.92 14.24 19.07
N CYS A 60 8.34 14.97 20.01
CA CYS A 60 7.34 14.47 20.95
C CYS A 60 7.77 13.21 21.72
N TYR A 61 9.06 13.01 21.97
CA TYR A 61 9.61 11.83 22.66
C TYR A 61 9.20 10.49 22.02
N GLY A 62 8.91 10.50 20.71
CA GLY A 62 8.45 9.32 19.98
C GLY A 62 6.95 9.06 20.07
N PHE A 63 6.17 9.91 20.74
CA PHE A 63 4.71 9.86 20.68
C PHE A 63 4.19 10.42 19.35
N PRO A 64 2.97 10.03 18.93
CA PRO A 64 2.34 10.62 17.75
C PRO A 64 2.24 12.13 17.85
N SER A 65 2.36 12.79 16.71
CA SER A 65 2.38 14.24 16.63
C SER A 65 1.86 14.74 15.29
N VAL A 66 1.23 15.90 15.32
CA VAL A 66 1.05 16.71 14.10
C VAL A 66 2.29 17.58 13.97
N GLN A 67 2.97 17.50 12.83
CA GLN A 67 4.24 18.19 12.55
C GLN A 67 4.04 19.08 11.32
N ARG A 68 4.37 20.37 11.43
CA ARG A 68 4.25 21.32 10.33
C ARG A 68 5.56 22.03 10.10
N ARG A 69 5.92 22.25 8.84
CA ARG A 69 7.00 23.16 8.44
C ARG A 69 6.40 24.32 7.65
N THR A 70 6.70 25.56 8.02
CA THR A 70 6.26 26.73 7.24
C THR A 70 7.18 27.93 7.43
N LYS A 71 7.49 28.64 6.35
CA LYS A 71 8.17 29.95 6.41
C LYS A 71 7.23 31.12 6.67
N GLU A 72 5.91 30.90 6.61
CA GLU A 72 4.90 31.95 6.66
C GLU A 72 4.49 32.34 8.08
N ALA A 73 4.73 31.45 9.05
CA ALA A 73 4.42 31.66 10.45
C ALA A 73 5.62 31.33 11.34
N SER A 74 5.71 32.00 12.49
CA SER A 74 6.69 31.62 13.51
C SER A 74 6.33 30.26 14.12
N PRO A 75 7.32 29.40 14.41
CA PRO A 75 7.11 28.13 15.10
C PRO A 75 6.30 28.26 16.40
N ASN A 76 5.47 27.26 16.69
CA ASN A 76 4.68 27.21 17.94
C ASN A 76 5.53 26.89 19.20
N GLY A 77 6.81 26.54 19.04
CA GLY A 77 7.71 26.14 20.13
C GLY A 77 7.43 24.75 20.71
N GLY A 78 6.65 23.91 20.03
CA GLY A 78 6.32 22.56 20.47
C GLY A 78 7.32 21.48 20.02
N CYS A 79 8.13 21.75 18.99
CA CYS A 79 9.21 20.85 18.58
C CYS A 79 10.47 21.07 19.43
N PRO A 80 11.41 20.10 19.46
CA PRO A 80 12.78 20.34 19.90
C PRO A 80 13.43 21.52 19.17
N GLU A 81 14.30 22.26 19.87
CA GLU A 81 14.99 23.47 19.36
C GLU A 81 15.69 23.24 18.01
N ILE A 82 16.22 22.03 17.80
CA ILE A 82 16.90 21.64 16.56
C ILE A 82 15.97 21.74 15.34
N TYR A 83 14.68 21.41 15.48
CA TYR A 83 13.70 21.49 14.40
C TYR A 83 13.01 22.85 14.36
N THR A 84 12.80 23.49 15.52
CA THR A 84 12.31 24.87 15.58
C THR A 84 13.25 25.83 14.82
N ALA A 85 14.56 25.58 14.84
CA ALA A 85 15.54 26.33 14.04
C ALA A 85 15.34 26.23 12.52
N VAL A 86 14.63 25.21 12.03
CA VAL A 86 14.27 25.03 10.61
C VAL A 86 12.76 25.16 10.37
N ASN A 87 12.11 26.01 11.19
CA ASN A 87 10.70 26.40 11.11
C ASN A 87 9.69 25.27 11.37
N ALA A 88 10.04 24.28 12.17
CA ALA A 88 9.12 23.23 12.58
C ALA A 88 8.20 23.65 13.73
N SER A 89 6.91 23.31 13.63
CA SER A 89 5.94 23.34 14.71
C SER A 89 5.43 21.93 14.98
N CYS A 90 5.27 21.56 16.25
CA CYS A 90 4.82 20.22 16.65
C CYS A 90 3.68 20.33 17.65
N SER A 91 2.66 19.50 17.46
CA SER A 91 1.56 19.29 18.39
C SER A 91 1.60 17.84 18.88
N CYS A 92 2.04 17.61 20.11
CA CYS A 92 2.23 16.24 20.62
C CYS A 92 0.92 15.63 21.11
N LEU A 93 0.65 14.37 20.72
CA LEU A 93 -0.47 13.56 21.18
C LEU A 93 -0.01 12.59 22.28
N THR A 94 0.13 13.09 23.51
CA THR A 94 0.59 12.27 24.64
C THR A 94 -0.55 11.56 25.36
N THR A 95 -1.76 12.14 25.35
CA THR A 95 -2.92 11.57 26.05
C THR A 95 -3.68 10.62 25.12
N GLY A 96 -3.79 9.35 25.52
CA GLY A 96 -4.54 8.32 24.78
C GLY A 96 -3.67 7.36 23.95
N TYR A 97 -2.36 7.62 23.83
CA TYR A 97 -1.48 6.84 22.94
C TYR A 97 -0.32 6.14 23.65
N SER A 98 0.11 6.60 24.83
CA SER A 98 1.35 6.12 25.47
C SER A 98 1.31 4.70 26.00
N ASP A 99 0.14 4.24 26.43
CA ASP A 99 -0.06 2.93 27.09
C ASP A 99 -1.23 2.15 26.44
N SER A 100 -1.53 2.47 25.18
CA SER A 100 -2.63 1.87 24.43
C SER A 100 -2.11 0.90 23.38
N ASP A 101 -2.75 -0.26 23.28
CA ASP A 101 -2.60 -1.19 22.14
C ASP A 101 -3.43 -0.75 20.92
N THR A 102 -4.21 0.32 21.07
CA THR A 102 -5.15 0.84 20.10
C THR A 102 -4.89 2.32 19.85
N TRP A 103 -4.54 2.66 18.62
CA TRP A 103 -4.38 4.04 18.16
C TRP A 103 -5.50 4.36 17.18
N GLU A 104 -6.23 5.44 17.46
CA GLU A 104 -7.32 5.94 16.61
C GLU A 104 -7.13 7.43 16.37
N PHE A 105 -7.02 7.82 15.10
CA PHE A 105 -6.82 9.20 14.69
C PHE A 105 -8.04 9.71 13.93
N HIS A 106 -8.65 10.78 14.43
CA HIS A 106 -9.64 11.55 13.67
C HIS A 106 -8.91 12.58 12.83
N VAL A 107 -9.09 12.58 11.52
CA VAL A 107 -8.31 13.41 10.60
C VAL A 107 -9.21 14.18 9.65
N THR A 108 -8.82 15.39 9.28
CA THR A 108 -9.46 16.17 8.22
C THR A 108 -8.39 16.73 7.30
N LEU A 109 -8.70 16.88 6.02
CA LEU A 109 -7.85 17.65 5.13
C LEU A 109 -7.75 19.07 5.67
N ARG A 110 -6.52 19.56 5.81
CA ARG A 110 -6.28 20.94 6.21
C ARG A 110 -6.73 21.90 5.09
N THR A 111 -7.57 22.88 5.43
CA THR A 111 -8.13 23.84 4.44
C THR A 111 -7.58 25.25 4.55
N ASP A 112 -6.95 25.62 5.67
CA ASP A 112 -6.60 27.01 5.98
C ASP A 112 -5.09 27.17 6.17
N GLU A 113 -4.44 27.90 5.26
CA GLU A 113 -2.98 28.08 5.29
C GLU A 113 -2.48 29.06 6.38
N GLY A 114 -3.35 29.88 7.01
CA GLY A 114 -2.86 31.09 7.69
C GLY A 114 -3.53 31.58 8.97
N SER A 115 -4.47 30.85 9.61
CA SER A 115 -5.18 31.40 10.79
C SER A 115 -5.39 30.45 11.97
N GLU A 116 -5.05 29.17 11.83
CA GLU A 116 -5.24 28.23 12.92
C GLU A 116 -4.21 28.45 14.03
N LYS A 117 -4.71 28.62 15.24
CA LYS A 117 -3.91 28.50 16.46
C LYS A 117 -3.35 27.08 16.48
N TYR A 118 -2.09 26.90 16.11
CA TYR A 118 -1.43 25.61 16.10
C TYR A 118 -0.94 25.28 17.53
N PRO A 119 -1.67 24.47 18.31
CA PRO A 119 -1.35 24.24 19.72
C PRO A 119 -0.05 23.45 19.85
N THR A 120 0.54 23.40 21.05
CA THR A 120 1.71 22.52 21.30
C THR A 120 1.30 21.11 21.72
N THR A 121 0.02 20.91 22.06
CA THR A 121 -0.51 19.65 22.57
C THR A 121 -1.88 19.35 21.96
N LEU A 122 -2.10 18.08 21.61
CA LEU A 122 -3.37 17.52 21.15
C LEU A 122 -3.66 16.23 21.93
N THR A 123 -4.88 15.73 21.79
CA THR A 123 -5.42 14.55 22.47
C THR A 123 -6.07 13.62 21.45
N SER A 124 -6.38 12.39 21.85
CA SER A 124 -7.10 11.44 20.99
C SER A 124 -8.51 11.87 20.59
N SER A 125 -9.12 12.85 21.25
CA SER A 125 -10.43 13.40 20.89
C SER A 125 -10.38 14.55 19.88
N ASP A 126 -9.18 15.07 19.58
CA ASP A 126 -9.03 16.18 18.65
C ASP A 126 -9.07 15.69 17.20
N VAL A 127 -9.69 16.47 16.33
CA VAL A 127 -9.63 16.26 14.88
C VAL A 127 -8.36 16.89 14.34
N LEU A 128 -7.52 16.09 13.69
CA LEU A 128 -6.21 16.49 13.22
C LEU A 128 -6.30 17.02 11.78
N ALA A 129 -6.11 18.33 11.61
CA ALA A 129 -5.99 18.94 10.28
C ALA A 129 -4.61 18.66 9.69
N VAL A 130 -4.54 17.79 8.69
CA VAL A 130 -3.30 17.33 8.06
C VAL A 130 -3.42 17.28 6.54
N ASP A 131 -2.29 17.42 5.84
CA ASP A 131 -2.22 17.17 4.40
C ASP A 131 -1.82 15.71 4.13
N SER A 132 -0.95 15.18 5.00
CA SER A 132 -0.31 13.88 4.81
C SER A 132 -0.27 13.03 6.10
N ILE A 133 -0.36 11.71 5.96
CA ILE A 133 -0.08 10.72 7.00
C ILE A 133 1.18 9.98 6.60
N ARG A 134 2.21 10.09 7.43
CA ARG A 134 3.47 9.39 7.22
C ARG A 134 3.37 7.95 7.72
N THR A 135 4.15 7.03 7.13
CA THR A 135 4.39 5.70 7.74
C THR A 135 4.71 5.86 9.22
N LEU A 136 3.85 5.33 10.10
CA LEU A 136 3.98 5.52 11.54
C LEU A 136 5.02 4.56 12.12
N LEU A 137 5.97 5.08 12.89
CA LEU A 137 6.81 4.26 13.77
C LEU A 137 6.02 3.95 15.04
N VAL A 138 5.49 2.74 15.12
CA VAL A 138 4.59 2.32 16.20
C VAL A 138 5.34 1.47 17.23
N PRO A 139 4.90 1.42 18.49
CA PRO A 139 5.45 0.50 19.47
C PRO A 139 5.03 -0.95 19.16
N SER A 140 5.85 -1.93 19.58
CA SER A 140 5.63 -3.35 19.26
C SER A 140 4.38 -3.97 19.91
N ASN A 141 3.83 -3.33 20.94
CA ASN A 141 2.59 -3.76 21.58
C ASN A 141 1.32 -3.22 20.91
N LEU A 142 1.42 -2.41 19.85
CA LEU A 142 0.25 -1.90 19.13
C LEU A 142 -0.42 -3.02 18.33
N THR A 143 -1.70 -3.29 18.60
CA THR A 143 -2.49 -4.32 17.91
C THR A 143 -3.52 -3.73 16.95
N THR A 144 -3.98 -2.50 17.20
CA THR A 144 -5.07 -1.86 16.46
C THR A 144 -4.68 -0.46 16.01
N LEU A 145 -4.78 -0.19 14.71
CA LEU A 145 -4.52 1.11 14.12
C LEU A 145 -5.74 1.57 13.30
N ARG A 146 -6.30 2.73 13.64
CA ARG A 146 -7.52 3.27 13.03
C ARG A 146 -7.33 4.72 12.60
N PHE A 147 -7.84 5.05 11.42
CA PHE A 147 -7.96 6.42 10.96
C PHE A 147 -9.39 6.66 10.49
N VAL A 148 -9.98 7.74 10.98
CA VAL A 148 -11.35 8.16 10.67
C VAL A 148 -11.28 9.55 10.06
N GLY A 149 -11.61 9.66 8.79
CA GLY A 149 -11.78 10.93 8.13
C GLY A 149 -13.04 11.64 8.63
N GLU A 150 -12.92 12.88 9.05
CA GLU A 150 -14.03 13.68 9.56
C GLU A 150 -14.72 14.46 8.43
N GLY A 151 -16.04 14.56 8.49
CA GLY A 151 -16.86 15.26 7.50
C GLY A 151 -17.61 14.34 6.53
N THR A 152 -18.39 14.95 5.64
CA THR A 152 -19.36 14.23 4.79
C THR A 152 -18.72 13.41 3.67
N TYR A 153 -17.53 13.80 3.22
CA TYR A 153 -16.86 13.18 2.09
C TYR A 153 -15.52 12.58 2.49
N PRO A 154 -15.03 11.56 1.77
CA PRO A 154 -13.73 10.97 2.04
C PRO A 154 -12.60 12.00 1.98
N GLN A 155 -11.80 12.06 3.04
CA GLN A 155 -10.72 13.03 3.18
C GLN A 155 -9.57 12.70 2.22
N THR A 156 -9.14 13.67 1.41
CA THR A 156 -8.05 13.52 0.42
C THR A 156 -6.68 13.74 1.06
N ILE A 157 -6.41 12.99 2.13
CA ILE A 157 -5.13 13.02 2.84
C ILE A 157 -4.16 12.06 2.16
N THR A 158 -2.92 12.50 1.94
CA THR A 158 -1.91 11.70 1.23
C THR A 158 -1.18 10.78 2.19
N PHE A 159 -0.91 9.53 1.80
CA PHE A 159 0.02 8.69 2.54
C PHE A 159 1.42 8.84 1.98
N VAL A 160 2.40 9.09 2.85
CA VAL A 160 3.80 9.32 2.46
C VAL A 160 4.74 8.37 3.19
N PRO A 161 5.83 7.92 2.55
CA PRO A 161 6.78 7.02 3.19
C PRO A 161 7.48 7.71 4.36
N GLN A 162 8.09 6.90 5.22
CA GLN A 162 8.91 7.40 6.31
C GLN A 162 10.01 8.36 5.81
N ASP A 163 10.63 8.09 4.67
CA ASP A 163 11.65 8.95 4.08
C ASP A 163 11.29 9.23 2.61
N GLN A 164 10.65 10.39 2.37
CA GLN A 164 10.24 10.87 1.05
C GLN A 164 11.44 11.20 0.15
N GLY A 165 12.52 11.73 0.73
CA GLY A 165 13.74 12.08 0.00
C GLY A 165 14.54 10.88 -0.53
N LEU A 166 14.17 9.65 -0.14
CA LEU A 166 14.85 8.42 -0.56
C LEU A 166 14.09 7.75 -1.71
N PRO A 167 14.67 7.66 -2.93
CA PRO A 167 14.05 6.96 -4.04
C PRO A 167 13.83 5.48 -3.72
N GLY A 168 12.62 4.97 -3.98
CA GLY A 168 12.28 3.56 -3.76
C GLY A 168 11.89 3.21 -2.32
N SER A 169 11.66 4.20 -1.44
CA SER A 169 11.10 3.96 -0.12
C SER A 169 9.78 3.19 -0.17
N THR A 170 9.65 2.15 0.63
CA THR A 170 8.38 1.44 0.83
C THR A 170 7.42 2.28 1.64
N LEU A 171 6.12 2.15 1.34
CA LEU A 171 5.04 2.89 1.99
C LEU A 171 4.08 1.94 2.73
N PRO A 172 4.51 1.25 3.80
CA PRO A 172 3.55 0.64 4.70
C PRO A 172 2.90 1.71 5.58
N ILE A 173 1.69 1.41 6.06
CA ILE A 173 0.96 2.29 6.99
C ILE A 173 1.69 2.46 8.34
N ALA A 174 2.41 1.42 8.78
CA ALA A 174 3.16 1.40 10.02
C ALA A 174 4.40 0.50 9.95
N LYS A 175 5.41 0.82 10.76
CA LYS A 175 6.63 0.01 10.98
C LYS A 175 7.00 0.00 12.46
N VAL A 176 7.71 -1.04 12.87
CA VAL A 176 8.37 -1.13 14.19
C VAL A 176 9.88 -1.21 13.96
N GLU A 177 10.69 -0.54 14.79
CA GLU A 177 12.15 -0.46 14.59
C GLU A 177 12.85 -1.82 14.60
N ASP A 178 12.41 -2.75 15.44
CA ASP A 178 12.98 -4.10 15.56
C ASP A 178 12.35 -5.11 14.58
N GLY A 179 11.39 -4.66 13.76
CA GLY A 179 10.65 -5.48 12.79
C GLY A 179 9.55 -6.36 13.39
N SER A 180 9.35 -6.38 14.71
CA SER A 180 8.35 -7.20 15.38
C SER A 180 6.96 -6.53 15.42
N ILE A 181 6.42 -6.23 14.24
CA ILE A 181 5.10 -5.60 14.11
C ILE A 181 3.99 -6.56 14.57
N GLY A 182 3.14 -6.09 15.49
CA GLY A 182 2.06 -6.86 16.12
C GLY A 182 0.64 -6.42 15.75
N ILE A 183 0.49 -5.55 14.74
CA ILE A 183 -0.81 -5.00 14.36
C ILE A 183 -1.66 -6.11 13.73
N THR A 184 -2.80 -6.42 14.34
CA THR A 184 -3.79 -7.38 13.84
C THR A 184 -5.02 -6.72 13.24
N THR A 185 -5.24 -5.43 13.50
CA THR A 185 -6.42 -4.71 13.01
C THR A 185 -6.04 -3.36 12.43
N VAL A 186 -6.45 -3.12 11.19
CA VAL A 186 -6.29 -1.83 10.51
C VAL A 186 -7.65 -1.34 10.02
N SER A 187 -8.06 -0.14 10.43
CA SER A 187 -9.27 0.53 9.94
C SER A 187 -8.94 1.86 9.28
N LEU A 188 -9.42 2.04 8.05
CA LEU A 188 -9.46 3.31 7.34
C LEU A 188 -10.92 3.58 6.99
N GLU A 189 -11.46 4.65 7.54
CA GLU A 189 -12.86 5.03 7.36
C GLU A 189 -12.89 6.46 6.82
N ASN A 190 -13.62 6.68 5.73
CA ASN A 190 -13.80 8.02 5.15
C ASN A 190 -12.49 8.72 4.73
N ILE A 191 -11.53 7.97 4.21
CA ILE A 191 -10.25 8.49 3.67
C ILE A 191 -10.12 8.06 2.21
N ASN A 192 -9.83 8.98 1.31
CA ASN A 192 -9.71 8.66 -0.11
C ASN A 192 -8.43 7.84 -0.40
N LEU A 193 -8.60 6.56 -0.76
CA LEU A 193 -7.51 5.64 -1.08
C LEU A 193 -7.37 5.37 -2.59
N SER A 194 -8.18 5.99 -3.44
CA SER A 194 -8.28 5.69 -4.89
C SER A 194 -6.93 5.70 -5.64
N SER A 195 -5.98 6.56 -5.23
CA SER A 195 -4.65 6.66 -5.84
C SER A 195 -3.65 5.66 -5.25
N ILE A 196 -3.62 5.52 -3.91
CA ILE A 196 -2.64 4.65 -3.25
C ILE A 196 -2.89 3.18 -3.52
N THR A 197 -4.17 2.78 -3.66
CA THR A 197 -4.54 1.37 -3.91
C THR A 197 -4.00 0.85 -5.22
N GLN A 198 -3.61 1.72 -6.15
CA GLN A 198 -3.09 1.36 -7.47
C GLN A 198 -1.58 1.48 -7.60
N SER A 199 -0.92 2.18 -6.66
CA SER A 199 0.48 2.61 -6.80
C SER A 199 1.40 2.08 -5.70
N VAL A 200 0.84 1.62 -4.58
CA VAL A 200 1.61 1.14 -3.43
C VAL A 200 1.53 -0.37 -3.31
N SER A 201 2.64 -0.98 -2.89
CA SER A 201 2.73 -2.39 -2.51
C SER A 201 2.95 -2.55 -1.01
N THR A 202 2.51 -3.68 -0.44
CA THR A 202 2.75 -4.06 0.98
C THR A 202 2.31 -2.97 1.97
N PHE A 203 1.13 -2.37 1.73
CA PHE A 203 0.65 -1.24 2.52
C PHE A 203 0.29 -1.64 3.96
N PHE A 204 -0.23 -2.86 4.15
CA PHE A 204 -0.64 -3.38 5.45
C PHE A 204 0.44 -4.26 6.08
N PRO A 205 0.55 -4.31 7.42
CA PRO A 205 1.39 -5.29 8.11
C PRO A 205 0.92 -6.72 7.79
N SER A 206 1.84 -7.65 7.57
CA SER A 206 1.53 -9.06 7.27
C SER A 206 0.79 -9.79 8.42
N THR A 207 0.84 -9.24 9.63
CA THR A 207 0.13 -9.74 10.82
C THR A 207 -1.36 -9.36 10.84
N THR A 208 -1.84 -8.59 9.87
CA THR A 208 -3.21 -8.07 9.87
C THR A 208 -4.23 -9.19 9.66
N LEU A 209 -5.21 -9.27 10.55
CA LEU A 209 -6.33 -10.23 10.51
C LEU A 209 -7.65 -9.55 10.15
N ASN A 210 -7.82 -8.28 10.55
CA ASN A 210 -9.04 -7.51 10.34
C ASN A 210 -8.72 -6.23 9.58
N ILE A 211 -9.37 -6.05 8.44
CA ILE A 211 -9.23 -4.87 7.58
C ILE A 211 -10.61 -4.22 7.42
N THR A 212 -10.67 -2.91 7.64
CA THR A 212 -11.83 -2.08 7.32
C THR A 212 -11.37 -0.93 6.43
N LEU A 213 -11.98 -0.81 5.25
CA LEU A 213 -11.72 0.20 4.23
C LEU A 213 -13.05 0.81 3.80
N ARG A 214 -13.74 1.47 4.72
CA ARG A 214 -15.11 1.94 4.51
C ARG A 214 -15.13 3.36 3.97
N ASN A 215 -15.93 3.61 2.93
CA ASN A 215 -16.04 4.95 2.34
C ASN A 215 -14.69 5.52 1.89
N CYS A 216 -13.91 4.70 1.18
CA CYS A 216 -12.52 5.00 0.82
C CYS A 216 -12.32 5.39 -0.65
N ASN A 217 -13.41 5.64 -1.40
CA ASN A 217 -13.38 5.90 -2.84
C ASN A 217 -12.63 4.84 -3.66
N MET A 218 -12.59 3.58 -3.19
CA MET A 218 -11.88 2.52 -3.89
C MET A 218 -12.67 2.06 -5.12
N ILE A 219 -12.05 2.10 -6.30
CA ILE A 219 -12.66 1.57 -7.55
C ILE A 219 -12.07 0.21 -7.89
N LYS A 220 -10.75 0.09 -7.72
CA LYS A 220 -9.94 -1.11 -7.91
C LYS A 220 -8.65 -0.96 -7.11
N PHE A 221 -7.86 -2.02 -7.05
CA PHE A 221 -6.53 -2.00 -6.47
C PHE A 221 -5.55 -2.78 -7.34
N GLY A 222 -4.26 -2.42 -7.25
CA GLY A 222 -3.16 -3.16 -7.85
C GLY A 222 -2.89 -4.45 -7.07
N TYR A 223 -2.30 -5.44 -7.76
CA TYR A 223 -2.02 -6.76 -7.19
C TYR A 223 -1.25 -6.69 -5.87
N ASP A 224 -0.30 -5.76 -5.79
CA ASP A 224 0.65 -5.74 -4.69
C ASP A 224 0.15 -4.97 -3.45
N PHE A 225 -0.99 -4.28 -3.54
CA PHE A 225 -1.48 -3.42 -2.45
C PHE A 225 -1.75 -4.20 -1.16
N PHE A 226 -2.26 -5.42 -1.30
CA PHE A 226 -2.55 -6.36 -0.21
C PHE A 226 -1.49 -7.47 -0.07
N ASP A 227 -0.32 -7.32 -0.69
CA ASP A 227 0.72 -8.35 -0.62
C ASP A 227 1.18 -8.65 0.80
N GLY A 228 1.44 -9.93 1.07
CA GLY A 228 1.89 -10.44 2.36
C GLY A 228 0.75 -10.69 3.36
N LEU A 229 -0.50 -10.50 2.96
CA LEU A 229 -1.67 -10.82 3.78
C LEU A 229 -2.15 -12.24 3.47
N ASP A 230 -1.77 -13.21 4.30
CA ASP A 230 -2.21 -14.61 4.13
C ASP A 230 -3.26 -15.04 5.16
N SER A 231 -3.58 -14.17 6.11
CA SER A 231 -4.35 -14.51 7.33
C SER A 231 -5.54 -13.59 7.60
N VAL A 232 -5.95 -12.76 6.64
CA VAL A 232 -7.11 -11.87 6.79
C VAL A 232 -8.38 -12.69 6.93
N ARG A 233 -9.12 -12.46 8.02
CA ARG A 233 -10.38 -13.14 8.36
C ARG A 233 -11.58 -12.22 8.24
N TYR A 234 -11.41 -10.95 8.59
CA TYR A 234 -12.46 -9.94 8.49
C TYR A 234 -12.05 -8.90 7.45
N LEU A 235 -12.86 -8.76 6.40
CA LEU A 235 -12.63 -7.81 5.32
C LEU A 235 -13.89 -6.98 5.07
N ASP A 236 -13.86 -5.71 5.46
CA ASP A 236 -14.90 -4.73 5.15
C ASP A 236 -14.36 -3.74 4.12
N MET A 237 -14.96 -3.73 2.93
CA MET A 237 -14.72 -2.78 1.84
C MET A 237 -16.05 -2.08 1.44
N SER A 238 -16.97 -1.93 2.39
CA SER A 238 -18.28 -1.32 2.15
C SER A 238 -18.21 0.17 1.80
N SER A 239 -19.23 0.67 1.12
CA SER A 239 -19.34 2.09 0.70
C SER A 239 -18.18 2.53 -0.19
N ASN A 240 -17.78 1.70 -1.16
CA ASN A 240 -16.77 2.07 -2.15
C ASN A 240 -17.40 2.07 -3.56
N HIS A 241 -16.58 1.99 -4.60
CA HIS A 241 -16.98 1.95 -6.00
C HIS A 241 -16.47 0.69 -6.70
N LEU A 242 -16.33 -0.42 -5.94
CA LEU A 242 -15.82 -1.68 -6.48
C LEU A 242 -16.84 -2.29 -7.44
N THR A 243 -16.36 -2.75 -8.59
CA THR A 243 -17.20 -3.40 -9.61
C THR A 243 -17.09 -4.93 -9.60
N ALA A 244 -16.23 -5.47 -8.74
CA ALA A 244 -16.03 -6.90 -8.53
C ALA A 244 -15.75 -7.19 -7.06
N ALA A 245 -15.92 -8.46 -6.64
CA ALA A 245 -15.73 -8.85 -5.25
C ALA A 245 -14.25 -9.02 -4.85
N TYR A 246 -13.35 -9.28 -5.81
CA TYR A 246 -11.91 -9.51 -5.61
C TYR A 246 -11.51 -10.62 -4.61
N VAL A 247 -12.46 -11.40 -4.10
CA VAL A 247 -12.27 -12.52 -3.17
C VAL A 247 -12.69 -13.83 -3.84
N GLY A 248 -11.89 -14.88 -3.68
CA GLY A 248 -12.12 -16.19 -4.31
C GLY A 248 -11.44 -16.36 -5.67
N SER A 249 -11.79 -17.44 -6.37
CA SER A 249 -11.24 -17.80 -7.70
C SER A 249 -12.32 -18.37 -8.61
N SER A 250 -12.07 -18.37 -9.91
CA SER A 250 -12.90 -19.08 -10.89
C SER A 250 -12.74 -20.61 -10.83
N ILE A 251 -11.69 -21.10 -10.16
CA ILE A 251 -11.47 -22.53 -9.94
C ILE A 251 -12.13 -22.92 -8.62
N ALA A 252 -13.07 -23.88 -8.68
CA ALA A 252 -13.80 -24.34 -7.51
C ALA A 252 -12.87 -24.90 -6.42
N HIS A 253 -13.14 -24.55 -5.15
CA HIS A 253 -12.34 -24.92 -3.97
C HIS A 253 -10.84 -24.57 -4.09
N SER A 254 -10.53 -23.56 -4.90
CA SER A 254 -9.20 -23.00 -5.03
C SER A 254 -9.33 -21.53 -4.70
N CYS A 255 -8.70 -21.09 -3.63
CA CYS A 255 -8.41 -19.69 -3.46
C CYS A 255 -6.91 -19.49 -3.68
N SER A 256 -6.55 -18.55 -4.55
CA SER A 256 -5.17 -18.31 -4.99
C SER A 256 -4.72 -16.86 -4.75
N ASN A 257 -5.46 -16.11 -3.93
CA ASN A 257 -5.17 -14.72 -3.60
C ASN A 257 -4.98 -14.52 -2.09
N GLN A 258 -4.76 -13.29 -1.67
CA GLN A 258 -4.46 -12.88 -0.30
C GLN A 258 -5.67 -12.99 0.66
N PHE A 259 -6.85 -13.42 0.17
CA PHE A 259 -8.11 -13.42 0.92
C PHE A 259 -8.68 -14.81 1.16
N CYS A 260 -7.86 -15.86 1.09
CA CYS A 260 -8.31 -17.25 1.25
C CYS A 260 -8.72 -17.63 2.67
N ALA A 261 -8.30 -16.85 3.65
CA ALA A 261 -8.66 -17.04 5.05
C ALA A 261 -9.90 -16.23 5.47
N VAL A 262 -10.55 -15.49 4.55
CA VAL A 262 -11.68 -14.62 4.88
C VAL A 262 -12.87 -15.43 5.39
N GLU A 263 -13.33 -15.07 6.58
CA GLU A 263 -14.51 -15.61 7.27
C GLU A 263 -15.70 -14.66 7.13
N VAL A 264 -15.46 -13.34 7.16
CA VAL A 264 -16.48 -12.30 7.03
C VAL A 264 -16.08 -11.34 5.92
N LEU A 265 -16.92 -11.24 4.88
CA LEU A 265 -16.74 -10.33 3.76
C LEU A 265 -17.90 -9.34 3.67
N ASN A 266 -17.60 -8.05 3.78
CA ASN A 266 -18.55 -6.98 3.59
C ASN A 266 -18.18 -6.12 2.37
N LEU A 267 -19.04 -6.17 1.36
CA LEU A 267 -18.98 -5.41 0.10
C LEU A 267 -20.26 -4.58 -0.10
N THR A 268 -21.04 -4.35 0.96
CA THR A 268 -22.27 -3.55 0.88
C THR A 268 -22.01 -2.15 0.34
N ASN A 269 -22.93 -1.59 -0.44
CA ASN A 269 -22.83 -0.25 -1.00
C ASN A 269 -21.59 -0.09 -1.89
N ASN A 270 -21.57 -0.83 -3.00
CA ASN A 270 -20.54 -0.80 -4.05
C ASN A 270 -21.23 -0.76 -5.42
N SER A 271 -20.50 -1.01 -6.51
CA SER A 271 -21.03 -1.01 -7.89
C SER A 271 -20.91 -2.38 -8.56
N ILE A 272 -21.09 -3.47 -7.79
CA ILE A 272 -21.00 -4.84 -8.30
C ILE A 272 -22.29 -5.15 -9.07
N SER A 273 -22.19 -5.37 -10.37
CA SER A 273 -23.37 -5.63 -11.23
C SER A 273 -23.71 -7.11 -11.42
N THR A 274 -22.75 -8.00 -11.16
CA THR A 274 -22.87 -9.44 -11.37
C THR A 274 -22.79 -10.18 -10.05
N PHE A 275 -23.69 -11.14 -9.84
CA PHE A 275 -23.67 -11.95 -8.62
C PHE A 275 -22.31 -12.65 -8.46
N PRO A 276 -21.57 -12.42 -7.36
CA PRO A 276 -20.16 -12.77 -7.27
C PRO A 276 -19.95 -14.25 -6.89
N THR A 277 -20.34 -15.18 -7.77
CA THR A 277 -20.31 -16.64 -7.49
C THR A 277 -18.94 -17.17 -7.06
N VAL A 278 -17.84 -16.52 -7.45
CA VAL A 278 -16.47 -16.89 -7.10
C VAL A 278 -16.16 -16.79 -5.60
N VAL A 279 -16.88 -15.96 -4.83
CA VAL A 279 -16.63 -15.80 -3.38
C VAL A 279 -16.97 -17.08 -2.62
N PHE A 280 -17.89 -17.89 -3.14
CA PHE A 280 -18.29 -19.16 -2.54
C PHE A 280 -17.26 -20.29 -2.73
N ASN A 281 -16.16 -20.02 -3.45
CA ASN A 281 -15.01 -20.90 -3.52
C ASN A 281 -13.98 -20.65 -2.39
N VAL A 282 -14.28 -19.75 -1.45
CA VAL A 282 -13.50 -19.53 -0.23
C VAL A 282 -14.06 -20.41 0.89
N ASP A 283 -13.33 -21.48 1.22
CA ASP A 283 -13.78 -22.52 2.16
C ASP A 283 -14.11 -22.02 3.58
N ASN A 284 -13.50 -20.91 4.00
CA ASN A 284 -13.67 -20.36 5.34
C ASN A 284 -14.82 -19.34 5.46
N LEU A 285 -15.47 -18.97 4.35
CA LEU A 285 -16.48 -17.91 4.33
C LEU A 285 -17.71 -18.31 5.15
N GLN A 286 -18.06 -17.49 6.13
CA GLN A 286 -19.19 -17.68 7.04
C GLN A 286 -20.23 -16.58 6.86
N GLU A 287 -19.79 -15.35 6.57
CA GLU A 287 -20.68 -14.20 6.41
C GLU A 287 -20.35 -13.42 5.15
N LEU A 288 -21.39 -13.06 4.39
CA LEU A 288 -21.25 -12.30 3.14
C LEU A 288 -22.33 -11.23 3.03
N TYR A 289 -21.90 -9.97 2.89
CA TYR A 289 -22.78 -8.82 2.71
C TYR A 289 -22.46 -8.16 1.38
N ILE A 290 -23.41 -8.18 0.44
CA ILE A 290 -23.30 -7.63 -0.93
C ILE A 290 -24.54 -6.79 -1.29
N ALA A 291 -25.28 -6.31 -0.30
CA ALA A 291 -26.46 -5.46 -0.52
C ALA A 291 -26.06 -4.06 -0.99
N GLU A 292 -27.03 -3.29 -1.50
CA GLU A 292 -26.82 -1.94 -2.02
C GLU A 292 -25.77 -1.91 -3.16
N ASN A 293 -25.82 -2.91 -4.04
CA ASN A 293 -24.99 -2.96 -5.25
C ASN A 293 -25.89 -2.81 -6.50
N ASP A 294 -25.33 -3.07 -7.68
CA ASP A 294 -26.04 -3.02 -8.96
C ASP A 294 -26.44 -4.43 -9.46
N ILE A 295 -26.60 -5.39 -8.53
CA ILE A 295 -26.87 -6.78 -8.88
C ILE A 295 -28.31 -6.91 -9.38
N THR A 296 -28.46 -7.31 -10.64
CA THR A 296 -29.77 -7.49 -11.29
C THR A 296 -30.05 -8.93 -11.69
N ASP A 297 -29.01 -9.73 -11.94
CA ASP A 297 -29.12 -11.14 -12.28
C ASP A 297 -28.97 -12.03 -11.03
N PHE A 298 -30.06 -12.71 -10.67
CA PHE A 298 -30.14 -13.65 -9.54
C PHE A 298 -30.32 -15.10 -9.99
N ASN A 299 -29.95 -15.41 -11.23
CA ASN A 299 -29.84 -16.79 -11.70
C ASN A 299 -28.55 -17.42 -11.16
N ILE A 300 -28.68 -18.44 -10.32
CA ILE A 300 -27.54 -19.14 -9.72
C ILE A 300 -27.71 -20.65 -9.82
N SER A 301 -26.59 -21.38 -9.80
CA SER A 301 -26.62 -22.85 -9.78
C SER A 301 -27.11 -23.39 -8.44
N SER A 302 -27.53 -24.64 -8.43
CA SER A 302 -27.92 -25.34 -7.20
C SER A 302 -26.78 -25.42 -6.17
N THR A 303 -25.54 -25.48 -6.65
CA THR A 303 -24.33 -25.50 -5.83
C THR A 303 -24.12 -24.16 -5.11
N VAL A 304 -24.20 -23.04 -5.83
CA VAL A 304 -24.08 -21.70 -5.23
C VAL A 304 -25.22 -21.45 -4.24
N PHE A 305 -26.44 -21.84 -4.57
CA PHE A 305 -27.57 -21.70 -3.64
C PHE A 305 -27.36 -22.50 -2.34
N SER A 306 -26.85 -23.73 -2.44
CA SER A 306 -26.52 -24.55 -1.27
C SER A 306 -25.41 -23.90 -0.41
N ALA A 307 -24.42 -23.26 -1.05
CA ALA A 307 -23.38 -22.52 -0.35
C ALA A 307 -23.96 -21.29 0.39
N ILE A 308 -24.87 -20.54 -0.24
CA ILE A 308 -25.58 -19.42 0.41
C ILE A 308 -26.34 -19.92 1.64
N GLN A 309 -27.05 -21.05 1.56
CA GLN A 309 -27.78 -21.62 2.70
C GLN A 309 -26.90 -22.04 3.88
N ALA A 310 -25.63 -22.35 3.61
CA ALA A 310 -24.67 -22.79 4.63
C ALA A 310 -24.01 -21.61 5.38
N LEU A 311 -24.13 -20.39 4.86
CA LEU A 311 -23.61 -19.19 5.52
C LEU A 311 -24.34 -18.95 6.85
N VAL A 312 -23.61 -18.38 7.80
CA VAL A 312 -24.17 -17.91 9.09
C VAL A 312 -25.04 -16.68 8.86
N ALA A 313 -24.54 -15.74 8.06
CA ALA A 313 -25.25 -14.53 7.67
C ALA A 313 -25.02 -14.21 6.19
N PHE A 314 -26.06 -13.75 5.52
CA PHE A 314 -25.99 -13.35 4.13
C PHE A 314 -26.96 -12.20 3.87
N ASP A 315 -26.49 -11.18 3.16
CA ASP A 315 -27.31 -10.11 2.63
C ASP A 315 -26.91 -9.76 1.19
N SER A 316 -27.89 -9.47 0.35
CA SER A 316 -27.74 -9.04 -1.03
C SER A 316 -28.88 -8.13 -1.45
N ASP A 317 -28.75 -7.54 -2.63
CA ASP A 317 -29.87 -6.96 -3.35
C ASP A 317 -30.98 -8.00 -3.61
N LEU A 318 -32.13 -7.52 -4.07
CA LEU A 318 -33.28 -8.34 -4.43
C LEU A 318 -33.52 -8.29 -5.95
N PRO A 319 -33.95 -9.40 -6.58
CA PRO A 319 -34.38 -9.36 -7.97
C PRO A 319 -35.59 -8.43 -8.14
N ASP A 320 -35.70 -7.79 -9.30
CA ASP A 320 -36.92 -7.05 -9.68
C ASP A 320 -38.13 -8.00 -9.61
N GLU A 321 -39.24 -7.53 -9.02
CA GLU A 321 -40.49 -8.28 -8.85
C GLU A 321 -41.07 -8.82 -10.17
N SER A 322 -40.76 -8.16 -11.29
CA SER A 322 -41.18 -8.56 -12.63
C SER A 322 -40.29 -9.61 -13.29
N THR A 323 -39.12 -9.92 -12.71
CA THR A 323 -38.18 -10.90 -13.27
C THR A 323 -38.79 -12.30 -13.25
N ALA A 324 -38.83 -12.95 -14.42
CA ALA A 324 -39.22 -14.34 -14.54
C ALA A 324 -38.01 -15.26 -14.35
N CYS A 325 -38.20 -16.38 -13.64
CA CYS A 325 -37.22 -17.45 -13.53
C CYS A 325 -37.56 -18.50 -14.59
N THR A 326 -36.97 -18.37 -15.78
CA THR A 326 -37.29 -19.21 -16.95
C THR A 326 -36.61 -20.56 -16.92
N ASP A 327 -35.37 -20.61 -16.46
CA ASP A 327 -34.49 -21.80 -16.54
C ASP A 327 -34.25 -22.44 -15.17
N GLY A 328 -35.11 -22.13 -14.20
CA GLY A 328 -34.95 -22.56 -12.83
C GLY A 328 -36.22 -22.52 -12.00
N THR A 329 -36.02 -22.54 -10.68
CA THR A 329 -37.09 -22.40 -9.70
C THR A 329 -36.74 -21.30 -8.72
N TRP A 330 -37.70 -20.43 -8.41
CA TRP A 330 -37.53 -19.43 -7.36
C TRP A 330 -37.39 -20.12 -6.00
N GLN A 331 -36.28 -19.90 -5.31
CA GLN A 331 -36.03 -20.37 -3.95
C GLN A 331 -35.59 -19.20 -3.07
N THR A 332 -35.63 -19.40 -1.75
CA THR A 332 -35.33 -18.35 -0.77
C THR A 332 -34.37 -18.87 0.30
N ALA A 333 -33.33 -18.09 0.58
CA ALA A 333 -32.38 -18.30 1.67
C ALA A 333 -32.04 -16.93 2.28
N HIS A 334 -31.88 -16.84 3.61
CA HIS A 334 -31.58 -15.58 4.31
C HIS A 334 -32.53 -14.40 3.96
N ASN A 335 -33.82 -14.69 3.73
CA ASN A 335 -34.80 -13.70 3.26
C ASN A 335 -34.44 -13.02 1.92
N ARG A 336 -33.64 -13.68 1.08
CA ARG A 336 -33.27 -13.27 -0.28
C ARG A 336 -33.73 -14.32 -1.28
N LYS A 337 -34.15 -13.89 -2.48
CA LYS A 337 -34.84 -14.73 -3.47
C LYS A 337 -33.94 -14.94 -4.69
N PHE A 338 -33.80 -16.19 -5.13
CA PHE A 338 -32.90 -16.61 -6.21
C PHE A 338 -33.59 -17.51 -7.22
N CYS A 339 -33.29 -17.33 -8.50
CA CYS A 339 -33.71 -18.28 -9.53
C CYS A 339 -32.66 -19.39 -9.60
N VAL A 340 -32.95 -20.52 -8.98
CA VAL A 340 -32.02 -21.65 -8.91
C VAL A 340 -32.19 -22.50 -10.17
N THR A 341 -31.18 -22.47 -11.04
CA THR A 341 -31.20 -23.23 -12.28
C THR A 341 -30.96 -24.71 -12.00
N ASN A 342 -31.67 -25.57 -12.73
CA ASN A 342 -31.41 -27.00 -12.65
C ASN A 342 -30.13 -27.28 -13.43
N ASP A 343 -29.11 -27.86 -12.79
CA ASP A 343 -27.83 -28.23 -13.42
C ASP A 343 -27.98 -29.39 -14.46
N THR A 344 -29.14 -29.53 -15.12
CA THR A 344 -29.40 -30.48 -16.21
C THR A 344 -28.77 -30.02 -17.53
N ALA A 345 -27.55 -29.52 -17.50
CA ALA A 345 -26.66 -29.60 -18.64
C ALA A 345 -26.11 -31.03 -18.73
N THR A 346 -26.99 -31.99 -19.04
CA THR A 346 -26.57 -33.15 -19.83
C THR A 346 -25.89 -32.58 -21.07
N ALA A 347 -24.59 -32.79 -21.20
CA ALA A 347 -23.92 -32.73 -22.49
C ALA A 347 -24.74 -33.58 -23.45
N ALA A 348 -25.56 -32.93 -24.26
CA ALA A 348 -26.31 -33.58 -25.32
C ALA A 348 -25.28 -33.93 -26.40
N ASP A 349 -24.64 -35.09 -26.24
CA ASP A 349 -24.12 -35.86 -27.35
C ASP A 349 -25.28 -36.02 -28.34
N THR A 350 -25.32 -35.13 -29.32
CA THR A 350 -26.22 -35.26 -30.46
C THR A 350 -25.60 -36.30 -31.37
N SER A 351 -25.65 -37.56 -30.94
CA SER A 351 -25.44 -38.71 -31.81
C SER A 351 -26.73 -38.93 -32.59
N SER A 352 -26.95 -38.13 -33.64
CA SER A 352 -27.92 -38.47 -34.68
C SER A 352 -27.30 -39.57 -35.54
N ASN A 353 -27.74 -40.81 -35.29
CA ASN A 353 -27.57 -41.93 -36.21
C ASN A 353 -28.26 -41.60 -37.53
N ASP A 354 -27.48 -41.44 -38.60
CA ASP A 354 -27.93 -41.81 -39.92
C ASP A 354 -26.80 -42.50 -40.69
N SER A 355 -27.10 -43.70 -41.16
CA SER A 355 -26.19 -44.65 -41.77
C SER A 355 -25.99 -44.38 -43.25
N SER A 356 -24.73 -44.26 -43.71
CA SER A 356 -24.13 -45.10 -44.77
C SER A 356 -22.86 -44.51 -45.43
N SER A 357 -21.90 -45.41 -45.65
CA SER A 357 -21.06 -45.51 -46.86
C SER A 357 -19.87 -44.54 -47.10
N LEU A 358 -18.67 -45.05 -46.79
CA LEU A 358 -17.42 -45.11 -47.61
C LEU A 358 -16.93 -43.90 -48.44
N THR A 359 -15.60 -43.75 -48.41
CA THR A 359 -14.70 -42.77 -49.08
C THR A 359 -14.60 -41.46 -48.28
N ILE A 360 -13.44 -40.99 -47.78
CA ILE A 360 -12.16 -40.76 -48.45
C ILE A 360 -11.03 -40.81 -47.39
N GLY A 361 -10.08 -41.73 -47.56
CA GLY A 361 -8.73 -41.56 -47.04
C GLY A 361 -7.86 -40.99 -48.15
N LEU A 362 -7.44 -39.72 -48.06
CA LEU A 362 -6.24 -39.20 -48.75
C LEU A 362 -5.79 -37.76 -48.41
N VAL A 363 -6.16 -37.16 -47.27
CA VAL A 363 -5.69 -35.79 -46.93
C VAL A 363 -5.11 -35.70 -45.52
N ALA A 364 -4.26 -36.66 -45.14
CA ALA A 364 -3.46 -36.59 -43.92
C ALA A 364 -1.93 -36.51 -44.19
N GLY A 365 -1.50 -36.72 -45.44
CA GLY A 365 -0.06 -36.70 -45.80
C GLY A 365 0.50 -35.35 -46.23
N GLY A 366 -0.35 -34.40 -46.63
CA GLY A 366 0.08 -33.11 -47.18
C GLY A 366 0.36 -32.04 -46.11
N CYS A 367 -0.44 -31.99 -45.05
CA CYS A 367 -0.32 -30.95 -44.02
C CYS A 367 0.93 -31.12 -43.13
N ALA A 368 1.38 -32.36 -42.90
CA ALA A 368 2.57 -32.62 -42.10
C ALA A 368 3.86 -32.10 -42.76
N ILE A 369 3.96 -32.21 -44.09
CA ILE A 369 5.16 -31.76 -44.83
C ILE A 369 5.27 -30.24 -44.85
N VAL A 370 4.13 -29.52 -44.98
CA VAL A 370 4.10 -28.06 -44.95
C VAL A 370 4.47 -27.53 -43.55
N ILE A 371 3.98 -28.16 -42.48
CA ILE A 371 4.32 -27.78 -41.09
C ILE A 371 5.81 -28.01 -40.81
N ILE A 372 6.39 -29.12 -41.30
CA ILE A 372 7.82 -29.40 -41.15
C ILE A 372 8.68 -28.38 -41.91
N ILE A 373 8.28 -27.98 -43.12
CA ILE A 373 9.03 -26.97 -43.90
C ILE A 373 8.95 -25.59 -43.22
N VAL A 374 7.79 -25.20 -42.70
CA VAL A 374 7.62 -23.94 -41.96
C VAL A 374 8.43 -23.93 -40.67
N ALA A 375 8.47 -25.06 -39.95
CA ALA A 375 9.29 -25.21 -38.74
C ALA A 375 10.81 -25.12 -39.05
N LEU A 376 11.27 -25.71 -40.16
CA LEU A 376 12.67 -25.63 -40.57
C LEU A 376 13.09 -24.22 -41.02
N VAL A 377 12.19 -23.47 -41.67
CA VAL A 377 12.41 -22.07 -42.06
C VAL A 377 12.43 -21.16 -40.83
N ALA A 378 11.49 -21.34 -39.89
CA ALA A 378 11.45 -20.61 -38.62
C ALA A 378 12.70 -20.89 -37.77
N TRP A 379 13.17 -22.14 -37.72
CA TRP A 379 14.37 -22.50 -36.98
C TRP A 379 15.63 -21.87 -37.59
N ARG A 380 15.76 -21.83 -38.93
CA ARG A 380 16.87 -21.14 -39.60
C ARG A 380 16.84 -19.62 -39.41
N TYR A 381 15.66 -19.03 -39.37
CA TYR A 381 15.48 -17.60 -39.13
C TYR A 381 15.85 -17.23 -37.67
N LEU A 382 15.46 -18.06 -36.71
CA LEU A 382 15.79 -17.86 -35.29
C LEU A 382 17.27 -18.14 -34.98
N SER A 383 17.91 -19.09 -35.67
CA SER A 383 19.35 -19.34 -35.51
C SER A 383 20.21 -18.20 -36.06
N HIS A 384 19.73 -17.50 -37.10
CA HIS A 384 20.45 -16.34 -37.66
C HIS A 384 20.36 -15.09 -36.78
N LYS A 385 19.36 -14.99 -35.90
CA LYS A 385 19.17 -13.84 -35.00
C LYS A 385 19.93 -13.97 -33.68
N LYS A 386 20.59 -15.11 -33.42
CA LYS A 386 21.19 -15.47 -32.13
C LYS A 386 22.69 -15.16 -32.00
N THR A 387 23.25 -14.28 -32.83
CA THR A 387 24.63 -13.77 -32.65
C THR A 387 24.73 -12.38 -32.02
N HIS A 388 23.62 -11.74 -31.64
CA HIS A 388 23.69 -10.53 -30.81
C HIS A 388 22.65 -10.53 -29.68
N ARG A 389 23.21 -10.48 -28.45
CA ARG A 389 22.63 -10.14 -27.14
C ARG A 389 22.05 -11.28 -26.30
N MET A 390 22.75 -11.52 -25.18
CA MET A 390 22.38 -12.33 -24.03
C MET A 390 21.61 -11.50 -22.99
N SER A 391 20.76 -12.21 -22.24
CA SER A 391 20.23 -11.96 -20.89
C SER A 391 19.08 -10.94 -20.70
N SER A 392 17.85 -11.43 -20.53
CA SER A 392 17.15 -11.47 -19.23
C SER A 392 15.78 -12.14 -19.41
N SER A 393 15.42 -13.01 -18.46
CA SER A 393 14.28 -13.93 -18.53
C SER A 393 12.97 -13.23 -18.16
N LYS A 394 11.96 -13.38 -19.03
CA LYS A 394 10.58 -12.93 -18.83
C LYS A 394 9.69 -14.12 -19.21
N ASN A 395 8.87 -14.59 -18.26
CA ASN A 395 7.85 -15.61 -18.51
C ASN A 395 6.50 -14.91 -18.54
N ASP A 396 5.92 -14.84 -19.73
CA ASP A 396 4.51 -14.48 -20.00
C ASP A 396 3.71 -15.76 -20.27
N PHE A 397 2.56 -15.93 -19.61
CA PHE A 397 1.45 -16.85 -19.96
C PHE A 397 0.29 -16.57 -18.96
N TYR A 398 -0.95 -16.14 -19.26
CA TYR A 398 -1.73 -15.92 -20.48
C TYR A 398 -2.69 -14.74 -20.24
N SER A 399 -2.93 -13.91 -21.26
CA SER A 399 -4.03 -12.95 -21.31
C SER A 399 -5.30 -13.65 -21.80
N GLN A 400 -6.44 -13.41 -21.15
CA GLN A 400 -7.75 -13.66 -21.74
C GLN A 400 -8.69 -12.49 -21.45
N GLU A 401 -8.71 -11.56 -22.41
CA GLU A 401 -9.90 -11.03 -23.08
C GLU A 401 -11.13 -10.71 -22.21
N PHE A 402 -11.25 -9.44 -21.80
CA PHE A 402 -12.55 -8.78 -21.69
C PHE A 402 -12.58 -7.66 -22.75
N GLY A 403 -13.33 -7.91 -23.83
CA GLY A 403 -13.79 -6.88 -24.73
C GLY A 403 -15.16 -6.39 -24.26
N ASP A 404 -15.32 -5.09 -24.10
CA ASP A 404 -16.15 -4.32 -25.01
C ASP A 404 -15.81 -2.84 -24.91
N THR A 405 -15.53 -2.27 -26.07
CA THR A 405 -15.20 -0.88 -26.32
C THR A 405 -16.45 -0.01 -26.19
N LEU A 406 -16.46 0.90 -25.22
CA LEU A 406 -17.32 2.09 -25.28
C LEU A 406 -16.49 3.28 -25.77
N ASP A 407 -16.83 3.66 -26.98
CA ASP A 407 -16.45 4.85 -27.72
C ASP A 407 -16.94 6.09 -26.96
N PHE A 408 -16.04 6.99 -26.55
CA PHE A 408 -16.40 8.34 -26.11
C PHE A 408 -15.35 9.37 -26.58
N ASP A 409 -15.70 9.94 -27.72
CA ASP A 409 -15.66 11.36 -28.10
C ASP A 409 -14.48 12.21 -27.63
N ASP A 410 -13.62 12.48 -28.61
CA ASP A 410 -12.46 13.36 -28.60
C ASP A 410 -12.92 14.82 -28.60
N THR A 411 -13.24 15.37 -27.42
CA THR A 411 -13.42 16.82 -27.24
C THR A 411 -12.14 17.45 -26.73
N GLN A 412 -11.52 18.18 -27.66
CA GLN A 412 -10.31 18.98 -27.53
C GLN A 412 -10.34 19.86 -26.27
N VAL A 413 -9.50 19.56 -25.29
CA VAL A 413 -9.10 20.51 -24.25
C VAL A 413 -7.72 21.04 -24.61
N GLN A 414 -7.68 22.31 -25.02
CA GLN A 414 -6.44 23.03 -25.26
C GLN A 414 -5.62 23.13 -23.96
N VAL A 415 -4.39 22.63 -24.01
CA VAL A 415 -3.40 22.85 -22.95
C VAL A 415 -2.66 24.15 -23.24
N ASP A 416 -2.84 25.14 -22.37
CA ASP A 416 -2.06 26.38 -22.36
C ASP A 416 -0.58 26.06 -22.03
N PRO A 417 0.41 26.50 -22.83
CA PRO A 417 1.81 26.23 -22.55
C PRO A 417 2.39 27.30 -21.64
N VAL A 418 2.18 27.17 -20.32
CA VAL A 418 2.90 27.98 -19.32
C VAL A 418 3.43 27.09 -18.21
N PHE A 419 4.40 26.22 -18.51
CA PHE A 419 5.32 25.63 -17.54
C PHE A 419 6.63 25.21 -18.24
N LEU A 420 7.31 26.18 -18.84
CA LEU A 420 8.74 26.07 -19.16
C LEU A 420 9.37 27.40 -18.79
N ASN A 421 9.67 27.57 -17.50
CA ASN A 421 10.66 28.52 -16.97
C ASN A 421 10.87 28.26 -15.47
N ASP A 422 11.82 27.37 -15.15
CA ASP A 422 12.57 27.45 -13.89
C ASP A 422 14.07 27.46 -14.25
N PRO A 423 14.84 28.50 -13.86
CA PRO A 423 16.25 28.62 -14.23
C PRO A 423 17.13 27.91 -13.19
N LYS A 424 17.50 26.64 -13.44
CA LYS A 424 18.73 26.07 -12.86
C LYS A 424 19.82 25.99 -13.94
N ASN A 425 20.95 26.59 -13.62
CA ASN A 425 22.13 26.74 -14.47
C ASN A 425 22.63 25.36 -14.95
N PRO A 426 22.81 25.12 -16.26
CA PRO A 426 23.19 23.82 -16.81
C PRO A 426 24.62 23.35 -16.50
N GLU A 427 25.39 24.09 -15.69
CA GLU A 427 26.77 23.74 -15.29
C GLU A 427 26.87 22.91 -13.99
N ASP A 428 25.79 22.72 -13.22
CA ASP A 428 25.80 21.95 -11.96
C ASP A 428 25.24 20.51 -12.09
N ARG A 429 25.15 19.98 -13.32
CA ARG A 429 24.73 18.58 -13.51
C ARG A 429 25.94 17.67 -13.29
N PRO A 430 25.91 16.74 -12.31
CA PRO A 430 27.03 15.83 -12.08
C PRO A 430 27.30 15.02 -13.35
N THR A 431 28.57 14.93 -13.70
CA THR A 431 29.01 14.19 -14.87
C THR A 431 28.80 12.68 -14.66
N ALA A 432 28.69 11.92 -15.74
CA ALA A 432 28.57 10.47 -15.66
C ALA A 432 29.74 9.81 -14.88
N ALA A 433 30.91 10.47 -14.84
CA ALA A 433 32.04 10.03 -14.04
C ALA A 433 31.82 10.23 -12.53
N GLU A 434 31.22 11.35 -12.11
CA GLU A 434 30.89 11.61 -10.69
C GLU A 434 29.78 10.68 -10.20
N ILE A 435 28.80 10.36 -11.05
CA ILE A 435 27.75 9.39 -10.75
C ILE A 435 28.33 7.98 -10.54
N VAL A 436 29.34 7.60 -11.33
CA VAL A 436 30.04 6.30 -11.18
C VAL A 436 30.86 6.24 -9.89
N VAL A 437 31.52 7.33 -9.49
CA VAL A 437 32.26 7.40 -8.22
C VAL A 437 31.32 7.31 -7.01
N ILE A 438 30.15 7.95 -7.08
CA ILE A 438 29.10 7.84 -6.05
C ILE A 438 28.59 6.39 -5.95
N LEU A 439 28.32 5.74 -7.08
CA LEU A 439 27.88 4.34 -7.12
C LEU A 439 28.95 3.36 -6.61
N GLU A 440 30.24 3.56 -6.93
CA GLU A 440 31.33 2.70 -6.42
C GLU A 440 31.51 2.85 -4.89
N HIS A 441 31.36 4.05 -4.34
CA HIS A 441 31.40 4.25 -2.89
C HIS A 441 30.23 3.57 -2.15
N MET A 442 29.06 3.47 -2.79
CA MET A 442 27.89 2.78 -2.23
C MET A 442 28.01 1.25 -2.27
N ILE A 443 28.65 0.69 -3.28
CA ILE A 443 28.89 -0.76 -3.39
C ILE A 443 29.87 -1.24 -2.30
N HIS A 444 30.94 -0.49 -2.04
CA HIS A 444 31.91 -0.85 -1.00
C HIS A 444 31.38 -0.68 0.45
N ALA A 445 30.38 0.16 0.67
CA ALA A 445 29.71 0.26 1.97
C ALA A 445 28.81 -0.95 2.27
N SER A 446 28.20 -1.55 1.24
CA SER A 446 27.38 -2.75 1.35
C SER A 446 28.20 -4.01 1.67
N GLU A 447 29.38 -4.18 1.05
CA GLU A 447 30.26 -5.34 1.27
C GLU A 447 30.87 -5.40 2.68
N ARG A 448 31.00 -4.28 3.39
CA ARG A 448 31.47 -4.27 4.79
C ARG A 448 30.44 -4.76 5.80
N SER A 449 29.14 -4.81 5.46
CA SER A 449 28.11 -5.33 6.37
C SER A 449 27.88 -6.84 6.27
N SER A 450 28.42 -7.49 5.23
CA SER A 450 28.16 -8.91 4.91
C SER A 450 29.24 -9.89 5.39
N SER A 451 30.25 -9.45 6.14
CA SER A 451 31.41 -10.29 6.54
C SER A 451 31.48 -10.63 8.04
N SER A 452 30.34 -10.68 8.73
CA SER A 452 30.29 -11.29 10.06
C SER A 452 29.01 -12.11 10.23
N LEU A 453 29.09 -13.42 9.93
CA LEU A 453 28.33 -14.53 10.55
C LEU A 453 28.46 -15.82 9.71
N GLN A 454 29.36 -16.74 10.11
CA GLN A 454 29.04 -18.16 10.46
C GLN A 454 30.24 -19.13 10.34
N SER A 455 30.51 -19.80 11.48
CA SER A 455 31.01 -21.19 11.72
C SER A 455 32.34 -21.64 11.08
N GLY A 456 33.25 -22.38 11.72
CA GLY A 456 33.21 -23.24 12.92
C GLY A 456 33.72 -24.66 12.59
N ALA A 457 34.81 -25.10 13.26
CA ALA A 457 35.46 -26.44 13.28
C ALA A 457 36.21 -26.86 11.98
N TRP A 458 37.46 -27.37 11.98
CA TRP A 458 38.04 -28.55 12.65
C TRP A 458 39.57 -28.43 12.91
N SER A 459 40.10 -29.45 13.58
CA SER A 459 41.26 -29.54 14.50
C SER A 459 42.64 -29.99 13.94
N VAL A 460 43.64 -29.91 14.86
CA VAL A 460 44.97 -30.62 14.96
C VAL A 460 46.12 -30.05 14.09
N THR A 461 47.21 -29.50 14.63
CA THR A 461 48.33 -30.23 15.27
C THR A 461 49.31 -29.27 15.95
N SER A 462 49.83 -29.71 17.11
CA SER A 462 50.99 -29.18 17.80
C SER A 462 52.28 -29.42 17.02
N SER A 463 53.22 -28.47 17.06
CA SER A 463 54.66 -28.75 17.08
C SER A 463 55.42 -27.53 17.62
N ASP A 464 56.27 -27.82 18.60
CA ASP A 464 57.27 -26.98 19.23
C ASP A 464 58.23 -26.26 18.26
N VAL A 465 58.86 -25.21 18.81
CA VAL A 465 60.26 -24.71 18.69
C VAL A 465 60.17 -23.18 18.74
N GLY A 466 60.70 -22.42 19.70
CA GLY A 466 61.85 -22.64 20.55
C GLY A 466 62.93 -21.60 20.20
N ALA A 467 63.17 -20.67 21.14
CA ALA A 467 64.30 -19.72 21.24
C ALA A 467 64.42 -18.61 20.16
N GLY A 468 64.82 -17.38 20.48
CA GLY A 468 65.33 -16.86 21.75
C GLY A 468 65.77 -15.41 21.65
N SER A 469 66.23 -14.94 22.82
CA SER A 469 66.89 -13.67 23.19
C SER A 469 66.09 -12.39 23.07
#